data_AF-A0YI62-F1
#
_entry.id   AF-A0YI62-F1
#
_cell.length_a   1.000
_cell.length_b   1.000
_cell.length_c   1.000
_cell.angle_alpha   90.00
_cell.angle_beta   90.00
_cell.angle_gamma   90.00
#
_symmetry.space_group_name_H-M   'P 1'
#
loop_
_entity.id
_entity.type
_entity.pdbx_description
1 polymer ?
#
loop_
_entity_poly.entity_id
_entity_poly.type
_entity_poly.pdbx_seq_one_letter_code
_entity_poly.pdbx_strand_id
1 'polypeptide(L)'
;MFQNHPDQGKYFVTIFCRYALIVYTLVSHSVRSPVQAEYLFSQTWRHIFYEMRGLNLRESQDIQGEATLQNWLINITAICINRADLPPVESIQYSLKAAPSPLWCYVGQALDQLDPLLRLAVVMAQTFHWSETRIAAYLQAEGEAISPNEVKDVLKQGYEQLQKNLPEDIRRIYWDEPLINSEQNGKSEVLQS
;
A
#
# COMPACT_ATOMS: atom_id res chain seq x y z
N MET A 1 -11.69 7.33 13.67
CA MET A 1 -12.22 6.33 12.72
C MET A 1 -11.09 5.51 12.12
N PHE A 2 -10.16 6.09 11.36
CA PHE A 2 -8.98 5.37 10.85
C PHE A 2 -8.07 4.80 11.97
N GLN A 3 -7.82 5.56 13.04
CA GLN A 3 -7.01 5.10 14.19
C GLN A 3 -7.66 3.99 15.02
N ASN A 4 -8.99 3.92 15.02
CA ASN A 4 -9.74 2.96 15.84
C ASN A 4 -10.01 1.65 15.09
N HIS A 5 -9.86 1.66 13.75
CA HIS A 5 -10.10 0.53 12.86
C HIS A 5 -8.98 0.46 11.80
N PRO A 6 -7.72 0.19 12.22
CA PRO A 6 -6.58 0.11 11.31
C PRO A 6 -6.69 -1.05 10.30
N ASP A 7 -7.54 -2.02 10.61
CA ASP A 7 -7.93 -3.18 9.80
C ASP A 7 -8.87 -2.83 8.63
N GLN A 8 -9.50 -1.64 8.64
CA GLN A 8 -10.46 -1.22 7.62
C GLN A 8 -9.88 -0.12 6.73
N GLY A 9 -9.46 -0.49 5.52
CA GLY A 9 -8.80 0.45 4.62
C GLY A 9 -9.69 1.49 3.97
N LYS A 10 -11.01 1.26 3.95
CA LYS A 10 -12.01 2.22 3.44
C LYS A 10 -11.92 3.60 4.09
N TYR A 11 -11.49 3.69 5.35
CA TYR A 11 -11.34 4.97 6.03
C TYR A 11 -10.20 5.80 5.44
N PHE A 12 -9.06 5.16 5.15
CA PHE A 12 -7.96 5.84 4.49
C PHE A 12 -8.33 6.23 3.05
N VAL A 13 -9.00 5.33 2.32
CA VAL A 13 -9.51 5.62 0.98
C VAL A 13 -10.48 6.82 1.00
N THR A 14 -11.35 6.91 2.00
CA THR A 14 -12.27 8.06 2.16
C THR A 14 -11.52 9.38 2.39
N ILE A 15 -10.50 9.36 3.25
CA ILE A 15 -9.63 10.53 3.49
C ILE A 15 -8.92 10.91 2.19
N PHE A 16 -8.35 9.94 1.48
CA PHE A 16 -7.72 10.16 0.18
C PHE A 16 -8.69 10.81 -0.79
N CYS A 17 -9.88 10.25 -1.03
CA CYS A 17 -10.86 10.80 -1.96
C CYS A 17 -11.24 12.24 -1.62
N ARG A 18 -11.30 12.60 -0.33
CA ARG A 18 -11.65 13.96 0.10
C ARG A 18 -10.52 14.96 -0.08
N TYR A 19 -9.27 14.55 0.11
CA TYR A 19 -8.12 15.48 0.22
C TYR A 19 -7.05 15.29 -0.86
N ALA A 20 -7.18 14.29 -1.74
CA ALA A 20 -6.24 14.00 -2.83
C ALA A 20 -5.96 15.22 -3.68
N LEU A 21 -7.00 15.99 -4.04
CA LEU A 21 -6.82 17.17 -4.88
C LEU A 21 -5.95 18.24 -4.22
N ILE A 22 -6.13 18.48 -2.91
CA ILE A 22 -5.33 19.47 -2.17
C ILE A 22 -3.85 19.07 -2.18
N VAL A 23 -3.57 17.81 -1.83
CA VAL A 23 -2.21 17.27 -1.81
C VAL A 23 -1.60 17.28 -3.22
N TYR A 24 -2.37 16.90 -4.23
CA TYR A 24 -1.92 16.84 -5.62
C TYR A 24 -1.55 18.24 -6.14
N THR A 25 -2.40 19.24 -5.89
CA THR A 25 -2.12 20.62 -6.29
C THR A 25 -0.80 21.11 -5.69
N LEU A 26 -0.61 20.96 -4.37
CA LEU A 26 0.64 21.35 -3.70
C LEU A 26 1.88 20.68 -4.30
N VAL A 27 1.80 19.37 -4.52
CA VAL A 27 2.91 18.59 -5.11
C VAL A 27 3.18 19.02 -6.55
N SER A 28 2.13 19.12 -7.39
CA SER A 28 2.28 19.46 -8.81
C SER A 28 2.89 20.84 -9.06
N HIS A 29 2.69 21.80 -8.15
CA HIS A 29 3.32 23.11 -8.24
C HIS A 29 4.79 23.11 -7.80
N SER A 30 5.22 22.08 -7.07
CA SER A 30 6.59 21.98 -6.54
C SER A 30 7.58 21.31 -7.51
N VAL A 31 7.10 20.62 -8.53
CA VAL A 31 7.95 19.85 -9.47
C VAL A 31 7.52 20.08 -10.92
N ARG A 32 8.50 20.06 -11.84
CA ARG A 32 8.25 20.40 -13.26
C ARG A 32 7.76 19.23 -14.10
N SER A 33 8.16 18.00 -13.75
CA SER A 33 7.81 16.81 -14.51
C SER A 33 6.51 16.19 -13.97
N PRO A 34 5.50 15.92 -14.81
CA PRO A 34 4.27 15.24 -14.39
C PRO A 34 4.54 13.87 -13.76
N VAL A 35 5.49 13.10 -14.30
CA VAL A 35 5.84 11.78 -13.77
C VAL A 35 6.44 11.89 -12.37
N GLN A 36 7.30 12.88 -12.15
CA GLN A 36 7.85 13.16 -10.81
C GLN A 36 6.78 13.69 -9.85
N ALA A 37 5.80 14.45 -10.35
CA ALA A 37 4.66 14.90 -9.55
C ALA A 37 3.81 13.72 -9.06
N GLU A 38 3.46 12.80 -9.95
CA GLU A 38 2.69 11.59 -9.59
C GLU A 38 3.46 10.70 -8.61
N TYR A 39 4.78 10.57 -8.81
CA TYR A 39 5.64 9.83 -7.90
C TYR A 39 5.71 10.48 -6.52
N LEU A 40 6.04 11.78 -6.45
CA LEU A 40 6.09 12.53 -5.19
C LEU A 40 4.73 12.54 -4.48
N PHE A 41 3.63 12.66 -5.23
CA PHE A 41 2.27 12.61 -4.70
C PHE A 41 2.02 11.29 -3.97
N SER A 42 2.45 10.18 -4.59
CA SER A 42 2.27 8.85 -4.01
C SER A 42 3.20 8.58 -2.84
N GLN A 43 4.44 9.09 -2.88
CA GLN A 43 5.34 9.06 -1.73
C GLN A 43 4.80 9.89 -0.55
N THR A 44 4.21 11.04 -0.85
CA THR A 44 3.58 11.90 0.15
C THR A 44 2.41 11.19 0.82
N TRP A 45 1.53 10.54 0.04
CA TRP A 45 0.45 9.73 0.60
C TRP A 45 0.92 8.52 1.40
N ARG A 46 2.03 7.90 1.00
CA ARG A 46 2.67 6.84 1.79
C ARG A 46 3.18 7.37 3.14
N HIS A 47 3.79 8.55 3.15
CA HIS A 47 4.22 9.17 4.40
C HIS A 47 3.00 9.53 5.28
N ILE A 48 1.98 10.16 4.71
CA ILE A 48 0.70 10.45 5.37
C ILE A 48 0.07 9.18 5.97
N PHE A 49 0.07 8.07 5.23
CA PHE A 49 -0.51 6.80 5.65
C PHE A 49 0.12 6.28 6.96
N TYR A 50 1.45 6.34 7.05
CA TYR A 50 2.17 5.89 8.25
C TYR A 50 1.99 6.86 9.42
N GLU A 51 2.07 8.18 9.16
CA GLU A 51 2.00 9.21 10.20
C GLU A 51 0.58 9.34 10.79
N MET A 52 -0.47 9.11 10.00
CA MET A 52 -1.85 9.16 10.49
C MET A 52 -2.18 8.11 11.55
N ARG A 53 -1.40 7.03 11.65
CA ARG A 53 -1.59 6.01 12.70
C ARG A 53 -1.28 6.56 14.10
N GLY A 54 -0.34 7.49 14.21
CA GLY A 54 0.04 8.15 15.46
C GLY A 54 -0.59 9.53 15.67
N LEU A 55 -1.38 10.03 14.71
CA LEU A 55 -1.88 11.40 14.71
C LEU A 55 -2.93 11.66 15.81
N ASN A 56 -2.63 12.44 16.84
CA ASN A 56 -3.66 12.90 17.78
C ASN A 56 -4.10 14.33 17.51
N LEU A 57 -5.16 14.51 16.70
CA LEU A 57 -5.70 15.84 16.39
C LEU A 57 -6.33 16.53 17.62
N ARG A 58 -6.70 15.78 18.67
CA ARG A 58 -7.30 16.35 19.88
C ARG A 58 -6.24 17.00 20.77
N GLU A 59 -5.07 16.39 20.90
CA GLU A 59 -3.92 16.98 21.60
C GLU A 59 -3.33 18.18 20.85
N SER A 60 -3.48 18.21 19.53
CA SER A 60 -2.98 19.28 18.66
C SER A 60 -3.79 20.58 18.76
N GLN A 61 -5.01 20.54 19.30
CA GLN A 61 -5.88 21.71 19.47
C GLN A 61 -5.38 22.68 20.55
N ASP A 62 -4.57 22.21 21.50
CA ASP A 62 -4.12 23.01 22.64
C ASP A 62 -2.94 23.95 22.32
N ILE A 63 -2.27 23.79 21.17
CA ILE A 63 -0.98 24.45 20.94
C ILE A 63 -1.09 25.70 20.04
N GLN A 64 -1.75 25.70 18.87
CA GLN A 64 -1.85 26.92 18.01
C GLN A 64 -3.02 26.90 16.99
N GLY A 65 -4.25 27.12 17.45
CA GLY A 65 -5.43 27.24 16.58
C GLY A 65 -5.99 25.89 16.12
N GLU A 66 -7.18 25.90 15.50
CA GLU A 66 -7.89 24.69 15.08
C GLU A 66 -7.00 23.80 14.18
N ALA A 67 -6.35 22.80 14.78
CA ALA A 67 -5.59 21.78 14.09
C ALA A 67 -6.56 20.86 13.33
N THR A 68 -7.01 21.33 12.17
CA THR A 68 -7.84 20.54 11.27
C THR A 68 -6.98 19.49 10.55
N LEU A 69 -7.60 18.36 10.18
CA LEU A 69 -6.94 17.35 9.36
C LEU A 69 -6.39 17.95 8.05
N GLN A 70 -7.09 18.93 7.47
CA GLN A 70 -6.63 19.63 6.28
C GLN A 70 -5.33 20.41 6.52
N ASN A 71 -5.24 21.19 7.60
CA ASN A 71 -4.02 21.93 7.93
C ASN A 71 -2.85 20.97 8.19
N TRP A 72 -3.10 19.86 8.88
CA TRP A 72 -2.10 18.82 9.08
C TRP A 72 -1.62 18.22 7.76
N LEU A 73 -2.53 17.89 6.84
CA LEU A 73 -2.21 17.38 5.50
C LEU A 73 -1.38 18.38 4.68
N ILE A 74 -1.69 19.67 4.75
CA ILE A 74 -0.92 20.73 4.09
C ILE A 74 0.50 20.78 4.65
N ASN A 75 0.64 20.80 5.98
CA ASN A 75 1.94 20.87 6.65
C ASN A 75 2.82 19.66 6.32
N ILE A 76 2.26 18.45 6.40
CA ILE A 76 3.02 17.24 6.11
C ILE A 76 3.41 17.14 4.63
N THR A 77 2.54 17.60 3.74
CA THR A 77 2.85 17.71 2.30
C THR A 77 4.02 18.67 2.06
N ALA A 78 4.02 19.83 2.72
CA ALA A 78 5.13 20.78 2.62
C ALA A 78 6.46 20.19 3.13
N ILE A 79 6.42 19.40 4.21
CA ILE A 79 7.60 18.67 4.71
C ILE A 79 8.10 17.67 3.65
N CYS A 80 7.20 16.89 3.04
CA CYS A 80 7.56 15.94 1.98
C CYS A 80 8.19 16.63 0.77
N ILE A 81 7.62 17.75 0.32
CA ILE A 81 8.16 18.55 -0.80
C ILE A 81 9.57 19.03 -0.50
N ASN A 82 9.80 19.61 0.68
CA ASN A 82 11.10 20.18 1.04
C ASN A 82 12.19 19.11 1.25
N ARG A 83 11.81 17.87 1.54
CA ARG A 83 12.72 16.74 1.74
C ARG A 83 12.80 15.81 0.52
N ALA A 84 12.07 16.11 -0.55
CA ALA A 84 11.97 15.23 -1.69
C ALA A 84 13.32 15.12 -2.41
N ASP A 85 13.90 13.93 -2.37
CA ASP A 85 14.97 13.54 -3.28
C ASP A 85 14.35 12.69 -4.39
N LEU A 86 14.11 13.32 -5.54
CA LEU A 86 13.37 12.70 -6.63
C LEU A 86 14.33 12.07 -7.63
N PRO A 87 14.13 10.80 -7.96
CA PRO A 87 14.99 10.15 -8.94
C PRO A 87 14.73 10.71 -10.35
N PRO A 88 15.65 10.48 -11.30
CA PRO A 88 15.45 10.82 -12.70
C PRO A 88 14.20 10.17 -13.28
N VAL A 89 13.52 10.84 -14.22
CA VAL A 89 12.22 10.43 -14.76
C VAL A 89 12.27 9.01 -15.33
N GLU A 90 13.34 8.69 -16.05
CA GLU A 90 13.59 7.38 -16.69
C GLU A 90 13.68 6.21 -15.71
N SER A 91 13.95 6.49 -14.43
CA SER A 91 14.03 5.47 -13.37
C SER A 91 12.72 5.28 -12.61
N ILE A 92 11.72 6.14 -12.85
CA ILE A 92 10.41 6.06 -12.20
C ILE A 92 9.53 5.09 -12.98
N GLN A 93 9.30 3.91 -12.43
CA GLN A 93 8.39 2.89 -12.96
C GLN A 93 6.96 2.98 -12.40
N TYR A 94 6.71 3.96 -11.52
CA TYR A 94 5.41 4.14 -10.88
C TYR A 94 4.35 4.61 -11.90
N SER A 95 3.12 4.11 -11.74
CA SER A 95 1.95 4.55 -12.49
C SER A 95 0.78 4.80 -11.55
N LEU A 96 0.33 6.06 -11.47
CA LEU A 96 -0.79 6.45 -10.63
C LEU A 96 -2.09 5.74 -11.04
N LYS A 97 -2.25 5.48 -12.34
CA LYS A 97 -3.41 4.76 -12.88
C LYS A 97 -3.41 3.29 -12.48
N ALA A 98 -2.26 2.62 -12.56
CA ALA A 98 -2.16 1.20 -12.26
C ALA A 98 -2.23 0.94 -10.74
N ALA A 99 -1.70 1.84 -9.93
CA ALA A 99 -1.69 1.70 -8.49
C ALA A 99 -1.93 3.06 -7.80
N PRO A 100 -3.22 3.45 -7.64
CA PRO A 100 -3.59 4.64 -6.90
C PRO A 100 -2.95 4.65 -5.51
N SER A 101 -2.63 5.84 -4.98
CA SER A 101 -1.82 5.95 -3.76
C SER A 101 -2.35 5.14 -2.57
N PRO A 102 -3.67 5.01 -2.31
CA PRO A 102 -4.15 4.14 -1.23
C PRO A 102 -3.85 2.66 -1.47
N LEU A 103 -4.09 2.16 -2.68
CA LEU A 103 -3.77 0.79 -3.05
C LEU A 103 -2.26 0.52 -2.90
N TRP A 104 -1.44 1.44 -3.38
CA TRP A 104 0.02 1.35 -3.24
C TRP A 104 0.46 1.25 -1.77
N CYS A 105 -0.15 2.03 -0.88
CA CYS A 105 0.17 1.98 0.55
C CYS A 105 -0.15 0.61 1.17
N TYR A 106 -1.32 0.06 0.87
CA TYR A 106 -1.71 -1.26 1.40
C TYR A 106 -0.93 -2.41 0.81
N VAL A 107 -0.59 -2.36 -0.49
CA VAL A 107 0.31 -3.36 -1.10
C VAL A 107 1.70 -3.26 -0.50
N GLY A 108 2.22 -2.05 -0.28
CA GLY A 108 3.50 -1.84 0.43
C GLY A 108 3.48 -2.41 1.83
N GLN A 109 2.43 -2.14 2.61
CA GLN A 109 2.26 -2.72 3.94
C GLN A 109 2.18 -4.26 3.90
N ALA A 110 1.44 -4.83 2.95
CA ALA A 110 1.31 -6.27 2.80
C ALA A 110 2.66 -6.93 2.44
N LEU A 111 3.44 -6.28 1.55
CA LEU A 111 4.81 -6.68 1.25
C LEU A 111 5.70 -6.63 2.50
N ASP A 112 5.57 -5.59 3.32
CA ASP A 112 6.32 -5.43 4.56
C ASP A 112 6.03 -6.51 5.61
N GLN A 113 4.90 -7.21 5.48
CA GLN A 113 4.50 -8.33 6.35
C GLN A 113 4.93 -9.71 5.81
N LEU A 114 5.41 -9.80 4.57
CA LEU A 114 5.93 -11.06 4.04
C LEU A 114 7.27 -11.42 4.66
N ASP A 115 7.54 -12.73 4.78
CA ASP A 115 8.88 -13.23 5.08
C ASP A 115 9.90 -12.70 4.04
N PRO A 116 11.15 -12.43 4.44
CA PRO A 116 12.14 -11.78 3.58
C PRO A 116 12.35 -12.49 2.23
N LEU A 117 12.41 -13.82 2.22
CA LEU A 117 12.60 -14.60 1.00
C LEU A 117 11.41 -14.48 0.03
N LEU A 118 10.17 -14.58 0.55
CA LEU A 118 8.95 -14.40 -0.23
C LEU A 118 8.91 -13.02 -0.85
N ARG A 119 9.20 -11.99 -0.06
CA ARG A 119 9.23 -10.58 -0.49
C ARG A 119 10.24 -10.37 -1.60
N LEU A 120 11.46 -10.88 -1.43
CA LEU A 120 12.53 -10.72 -2.41
C LEU A 120 12.16 -11.41 -3.73
N ALA A 121 11.68 -12.65 -3.69
CA ALA A 121 11.27 -13.39 -4.88
C ALA A 121 10.13 -12.67 -5.63
N VAL A 122 9.11 -12.20 -4.90
CA VAL A 122 7.98 -11.46 -5.50
C VAL A 122 8.47 -10.17 -6.15
N VAL A 123 9.33 -9.38 -5.49
CA VAL A 123 9.87 -8.14 -6.06
C VAL A 123 10.71 -8.43 -7.30
N MET A 124 11.56 -9.46 -7.29
CA MET A 124 12.34 -9.86 -8.46
C MET A 124 11.46 -10.23 -9.67
N ALA A 125 10.40 -11.00 -9.41
CA ALA A 125 9.46 -11.40 -10.45
C ALA A 125 8.63 -10.23 -10.98
N GLN A 126 8.10 -9.38 -10.11
CA GLN A 126 7.13 -8.34 -10.50
C GLN A 126 7.79 -7.05 -11.01
N THR A 127 8.91 -6.64 -10.42
CA THR A 127 9.60 -5.40 -10.81
C THR A 127 10.59 -5.61 -11.95
N PHE A 128 11.28 -6.76 -11.96
CA PHE A 128 12.34 -7.02 -12.95
C PHE A 128 11.97 -8.09 -13.97
N HIS A 129 10.80 -8.72 -13.83
CA HIS A 129 10.32 -9.79 -14.73
C HIS A 129 11.31 -10.96 -14.83
N TRP A 130 12.02 -11.24 -13.73
CA TRP A 130 12.93 -12.38 -13.69
C TRP A 130 12.15 -13.69 -13.69
N SER A 131 12.65 -14.65 -14.47
CA SER A 131 12.13 -16.02 -14.45
C SER A 131 12.52 -16.74 -13.16
N GLU A 132 11.79 -17.80 -12.82
CA GLU A 132 12.08 -18.69 -11.69
C GLU A 132 13.54 -19.16 -11.70
N THR A 133 14.07 -19.52 -12.87
CA THR A 133 15.47 -19.92 -13.06
C THR A 133 16.45 -18.81 -12.71
N ARG A 134 16.17 -17.56 -13.13
CA ARG A 134 17.05 -16.43 -12.87
C ARG A 134 17.04 -16.05 -11.39
N ILE A 135 15.87 -16.09 -10.76
CA ILE A 135 15.73 -15.86 -9.32
C ILE A 135 16.48 -16.94 -8.54
N ALA A 136 16.32 -18.22 -8.89
CA ALA A 136 17.05 -19.31 -8.25
C ALA A 136 18.56 -19.16 -8.38
N ALA A 137 19.06 -18.84 -9.57
CA ALA A 137 20.49 -18.63 -9.80
C ALA A 137 21.05 -17.45 -8.97
N TYR A 138 20.28 -16.36 -8.83
CA TYR A 138 20.67 -15.24 -7.99
C TYR A 138 20.72 -15.65 -6.51
N LEU A 139 19.68 -16.30 -6.01
CA LEU A 139 19.62 -16.74 -4.61
C LEU A 139 20.74 -17.72 -4.26
N GLN A 140 21.06 -18.65 -5.17
CA GLN A 140 22.21 -19.56 -5.04
C GLN A 140 23.54 -18.83 -4.98
N ALA A 141 23.72 -17.76 -5.76
CA ALA A 141 24.92 -16.95 -5.70
C ALA A 141 25.06 -16.20 -4.36
N GLU A 142 23.93 -15.84 -3.74
CA GLU A 142 23.87 -15.25 -2.40
C GLU A 142 23.93 -16.29 -1.25
N GLY A 143 24.09 -17.58 -1.58
CA GLY A 143 24.27 -18.67 -0.61
C GLY A 143 23.01 -19.46 -0.25
N GLU A 144 21.87 -19.19 -0.87
CA GLU A 144 20.62 -19.93 -0.65
C GLU A 144 20.57 -21.20 -1.50
N ALA A 145 20.36 -22.36 -0.88
CA ALA A 145 20.23 -23.63 -1.59
C ALA A 145 18.78 -23.86 -2.07
N ILE A 146 18.38 -23.15 -3.14
CA ILE A 146 17.01 -23.21 -3.68
C ILE A 146 17.00 -23.51 -5.19
N SER A 147 16.11 -24.42 -5.62
CA SER A 147 15.91 -24.77 -7.02
C SER A 147 14.84 -23.89 -7.71
N PRO A 148 14.79 -23.83 -9.05
CA PRO A 148 13.73 -23.09 -9.76
C PRO A 148 12.30 -23.54 -9.41
N ASN A 149 12.09 -24.84 -9.14
CA ASN A 149 10.78 -25.35 -8.73
C ASN A 149 10.40 -24.85 -7.32
N GLU A 150 11.37 -24.82 -6.39
CA GLU A 150 11.12 -24.25 -5.06
C GLU A 150 10.87 -22.75 -5.13
N VAL A 151 11.54 -22.01 -6.03
CA VAL A 151 11.22 -20.60 -6.28
C VAL A 151 9.78 -20.41 -6.75
N LYS A 152 9.26 -21.32 -7.58
CA LYS A 152 7.85 -21.27 -8.00
C LYS A 152 6.90 -21.43 -6.80
N ASP A 153 7.21 -22.32 -5.87
CA ASP A 153 6.43 -22.50 -4.65
C ASP A 153 6.54 -21.29 -3.71
N VAL A 154 7.73 -20.70 -3.58
CA VAL A 154 7.98 -19.44 -2.85
C VAL A 154 7.15 -18.30 -3.46
N LEU A 155 7.12 -18.16 -4.79
CA LEU A 155 6.33 -17.13 -5.47
C LEU A 155 4.83 -17.35 -5.24
N LYS A 156 4.34 -18.58 -5.38
CA LYS A 156 2.95 -18.93 -5.11
C LYS A 156 2.55 -18.56 -3.68
N GLN A 157 3.34 -18.97 -2.70
CA GLN A 157 3.12 -18.63 -1.29
C GLN A 157 3.18 -17.12 -1.05
N GLY A 158 4.11 -16.42 -1.70
CA GLY A 158 4.22 -14.96 -1.61
C GLY A 158 2.96 -14.25 -2.10
N TYR A 159 2.40 -14.68 -3.24
CA TYR A 159 1.15 -14.12 -3.76
C TYR A 159 -0.05 -14.42 -2.86
N GLU A 160 -0.16 -15.65 -2.36
CA GLU A 160 -1.23 -16.03 -1.43
C GLU A 160 -1.18 -15.23 -0.13
N GLN A 161 0.02 -15.05 0.45
CA GLN A 161 0.20 -14.23 1.65
C GLN A 161 -0.04 -12.75 1.38
N LEU A 162 0.35 -12.23 0.22
CA LEU A 162 0.07 -10.84 -0.16
C LEU A 162 -1.44 -10.58 -0.20
N GLN A 163 -2.19 -11.44 -0.87
CA GLN A 163 -3.64 -11.30 -0.94
C GLN A 163 -4.29 -11.41 0.45
N LYS A 164 -3.79 -12.33 1.29
CA LYS A 164 -4.27 -12.50 2.67
C LYS A 164 -3.97 -11.30 3.57
N ASN A 165 -2.81 -10.67 3.41
CA ASN A 165 -2.36 -9.53 4.22
C ASN A 165 -3.03 -8.21 3.81
N LEU A 166 -3.67 -8.15 2.64
CA LEU A 166 -4.47 -7.01 2.24
C LEU A 166 -5.81 -6.98 2.99
N PRO A 167 -6.22 -5.81 3.53
CA PRO A 167 -7.56 -5.63 4.08
C PRO A 167 -8.63 -6.05 3.07
N GLU A 168 -9.64 -6.76 3.55
CA GLU A 168 -10.70 -7.29 2.69
C GLU A 168 -11.45 -6.17 1.95
N ASP A 169 -11.69 -5.04 2.61
CA ASP A 169 -12.35 -3.90 1.99
C ASP A 169 -11.50 -3.24 0.90
N ILE A 170 -10.17 -3.21 1.03
CA ILE A 170 -9.26 -2.77 -0.03
C ILE A 170 -9.32 -3.73 -1.22
N ARG A 171 -9.33 -5.05 -0.97
CA ARG A 171 -9.50 -6.03 -2.06
C ARG A 171 -10.79 -5.80 -2.84
N ARG A 172 -11.89 -5.58 -2.13
CA ARG A 172 -13.20 -5.28 -2.74
C ARG A 172 -13.20 -3.97 -3.53
N ILE A 173 -12.59 -2.90 -3.01
CA ILE A 173 -12.59 -1.58 -3.66
C ILE A 173 -11.84 -1.61 -4.99
N TYR A 174 -10.77 -2.40 -5.11
CA TYR A 174 -9.87 -2.34 -6.27
C TYR A 174 -9.94 -3.56 -7.21
N TRP A 175 -10.51 -4.68 -6.77
CA TRP A 175 -10.58 -5.92 -7.57
C TRP A 175 -11.99 -6.51 -7.70
N ASP A 176 -13.04 -5.81 -7.26
CA ASP A 176 -14.44 -6.24 -7.36
C ASP A 176 -14.70 -7.68 -6.82
N GLU A 177 -13.94 -8.12 -5.81
CA GLU A 177 -14.10 -9.46 -5.22
C GLU A 177 -15.48 -9.59 -4.51
N PRO A 178 -16.31 -10.59 -4.85
CA PRO A 178 -17.60 -10.80 -4.22
C PRO A 178 -17.46 -11.29 -2.77
N LEU A 179 -18.47 -10.97 -1.93
CA LEU A 179 -18.59 -11.49 -0.57
C LEU A 179 -18.57 -13.03 -0.58
N ILE A 180 -17.50 -13.64 -0.05
CA ILE A 180 -17.60 -15.03 0.40
C ILE A 180 -18.40 -14.99 1.69
N ASN A 181 -19.72 -15.16 1.59
CA ASN A 181 -20.60 -15.32 2.74
C ASN A 181 -20.19 -16.56 3.52
N SER A 182 -19.48 -16.38 4.63
CA SER A 182 -19.36 -17.40 5.69
C SER A 182 -20.66 -17.44 6.51
N GLU A 183 -21.79 -17.65 5.84
CA GLU A 183 -23.08 -17.96 6.48
C GLU A 183 -23.66 -19.24 5.87
N GLN A 184 -22.97 -20.36 6.09
CA GLN A 184 -23.60 -21.68 6.12
C GLN A 184 -22.93 -22.54 7.21
N ASN A 185 -23.24 -22.27 8.47
CA ASN A 185 -23.28 -23.35 9.45
C ASN A 185 -24.20 -22.99 10.63
N GLY A 186 -25.45 -23.43 10.56
CA GLY A 186 -26.38 -23.29 11.68
C GLY A 186 -27.85 -23.29 11.26
N LYS A 187 -28.37 -24.51 11.03
CA LYS A 187 -29.80 -24.94 11.01
C LYS A 187 -30.27 -25.55 9.69
N SER A 188 -29.74 -26.74 9.41
CA SER A 188 -30.55 -27.82 8.84
C SER A 188 -30.48 -28.98 9.83
N GLU A 189 -31.37 -28.99 10.82
CA GLU A 189 -31.76 -30.22 11.51
C GLU A 189 -33.21 -30.09 12.03
N VAL A 190 -34.07 -30.84 11.34
CA VAL A 190 -35.27 -31.53 11.82
C VAL A 190 -36.54 -30.71 12.13
N LEU A 191 -37.39 -30.58 11.09
CA LEU A 191 -38.81 -30.86 11.27
C LEU A 191 -38.97 -32.35 11.58
N GLN A 192 -39.53 -32.68 12.75
CA GLN A 192 -40.39 -33.85 12.98
C GLN A 192 -40.93 -33.80 14.41
N SER A 193 -42.19 -33.37 14.57
CA SER A 193 -43.21 -33.87 15.50
C SER A 193 -44.50 -33.08 15.27
#